data_AF-A0A9D3XWG7-F1
#
_entry.id   AF-A0A9D3XWG7-F1
#
_cell.length_a   1.000
_cell.length_b   1.000
_cell.length_c   1.000
_cell.angle_alpha   90.00
_cell.angle_beta   90.00
_cell.angle_gamma   90.00
#
_symmetry.space_group_name_H-M   'P 1'
#
loop_
_entity.id
_entity.type
_entity.pdbx_description
1 polymer ?
#
loop_
_entity_poly.entity_id
_entity_poly.type
_entity_poly.pdbx_seq_one_letter_code
_entity_poly.pdbx_strand_id
1 'polypeptide(L)'
;MAQQMDNILDMNTSSTNNSSRDLLAANQEGSLTVYKLLYEYVLPIIVLVGLVGNLTSIYLILVDKQMRKVSSSVFLMSVLAADTGMLVSLLLVWIESLGYPLNHLPTVCRINVYLTYVFGFLSIW
;
A
#
# COMPACT_ATOMS: atom_id res chain seq x y z
N MET A 1 -13.83 57.36 14.28
CA MET A 1 -13.13 56.76 13.11
C MET A 1 -12.30 55.53 13.47
N ALA A 2 -11.66 55.46 14.65
CA ALA A 2 -10.94 54.25 15.10
C ALA A 2 -11.85 52.99 15.22
N GLN A 3 -13.03 53.13 15.83
CA GLN A 3 -13.97 52.03 16.05
C GLN A 3 -14.57 51.38 14.79
N GLN A 4 -14.56 52.10 13.66
CA GLN A 4 -15.03 51.56 12.38
C GLN A 4 -13.93 50.76 11.67
N MET A 5 -12.66 51.02 12.00
CA MET A 5 -11.52 50.30 11.45
C MET A 5 -11.33 48.93 12.11
N ASP A 6 -11.56 48.83 13.42
CA ASP A 6 -11.46 47.57 14.18
C ASP A 6 -12.50 46.53 13.70
N ASN A 7 -13.75 46.94 13.48
CA ASN A 7 -14.80 46.05 12.97
C ASN A 7 -14.53 45.51 11.55
N ILE A 8 -13.81 46.27 10.72
CA ILE A 8 -13.44 45.82 9.36
C ILE A 8 -12.29 44.80 9.43
N LEU A 9 -11.34 44.99 10.33
CA LEU A 9 -10.23 44.05 10.55
C LEU A 9 -10.74 42.70 11.10
N ASP A 10 -11.70 42.72 12.02
CA ASP A 10 -12.29 41.51 12.61
C ASP A 10 -13.15 40.73 11.59
N MET A 11 -13.93 41.43 10.76
CA MET A 11 -14.69 40.78 9.67
C MET A 11 -13.78 40.15 8.61
N ASN A 12 -12.68 40.82 8.26
CA ASN A 12 -11.74 40.31 7.27
C ASN A 12 -10.97 39.08 7.82
N THR A 13 -10.61 39.10 9.10
CA THR A 13 -9.96 37.98 9.81
C THR A 13 -10.89 36.76 9.94
N SER A 14 -12.18 36.99 10.18
CA SER A 14 -13.18 35.92 10.26
C SER A 14 -13.44 35.26 8.90
N SER A 15 -13.50 36.07 7.83
CA SER A 15 -13.74 35.59 6.47
C SER A 15 -12.55 34.79 5.90
N THR A 16 -11.33 35.21 6.23
CA THR A 16 -10.09 34.50 5.84
C THR A 16 -9.91 33.19 6.58
N ASN A 17 -10.28 33.11 7.86
CA ASN A 17 -10.26 31.87 8.64
C ASN A 17 -11.26 30.83 8.11
N ASN A 18 -12.49 31.25 7.77
CA ASN A 18 -13.49 30.33 7.22
C ASN A 18 -13.07 29.76 5.87
N SER A 19 -12.59 30.62 4.97
CA SER A 19 -12.08 30.20 3.65
C SER A 19 -10.90 29.22 3.75
N SER A 20 -10.02 29.43 4.73
CA SER A 20 -8.87 28.53 4.98
C SER A 20 -9.31 27.15 5.48
N ARG A 21 -10.35 27.09 6.33
CA ARG A 21 -10.92 25.83 6.83
C ARG A 21 -11.63 25.06 5.72
N ASP A 22 -12.33 25.76 4.84
CA ASP A 22 -13.01 25.16 3.69
C ASP A 22 -12.02 24.62 2.66
N LEU A 23 -10.92 25.33 2.41
CA LEU A 23 -9.82 24.84 1.56
C LEU A 23 -9.12 23.62 2.16
N LEU A 24 -8.88 23.60 3.48
CA LEU A 24 -8.31 22.44 4.16
C LEU A 24 -9.27 21.25 4.12
N ALA A 25 -10.57 21.46 4.31
CA ALA A 25 -11.58 20.41 4.20
C ALA A 25 -11.66 19.86 2.76
N ALA A 26 -11.71 20.73 1.75
CA ALA A 26 -11.73 20.32 0.35
C ALA A 26 -10.47 19.56 -0.07
N ASN A 27 -9.29 19.99 0.41
CA ASN A 27 -8.02 19.29 0.16
C ASN A 27 -7.98 17.93 0.89
N GLN A 28 -8.50 17.87 2.11
CA GLN A 28 -8.62 16.63 2.87
C GLN A 28 -9.55 15.62 2.17
N GLU A 29 -10.69 16.06 1.65
CA GLU A 29 -11.64 15.22 0.92
C GLU A 29 -11.09 14.73 -0.42
N GLY A 30 -10.38 15.60 -1.14
CA GLY A 30 -9.65 15.22 -2.35
C GLY A 30 -8.59 14.15 -2.08
N SER A 31 -7.77 14.35 -1.03
CA SER A 31 -6.72 13.42 -0.62
C SER A 31 -7.28 12.05 -0.20
N LEU A 32 -8.38 12.04 0.57
CA LEU A 32 -9.05 10.81 0.99
C LEU A 32 -9.61 10.02 -0.18
N THR A 33 -10.15 10.71 -1.19
CA THR A 33 -10.70 10.08 -2.41
C THR A 33 -9.59 9.43 -3.24
N VAL A 34 -8.46 10.12 -3.40
CA VAL A 34 -7.29 9.57 -4.12
C VAL A 34 -6.72 8.36 -3.39
N TYR A 35 -6.61 8.42 -2.06
CA TYR A 35 -6.17 7.27 -1.25
C TYR A 35 -7.07 6.05 -1.46
N LYS A 36 -8.39 6.23 -1.40
CA LYS A 36 -9.34 5.13 -1.65
C LYS A 36 -9.17 4.52 -3.04
N LEU A 37 -9.04 5.34 -4.08
CA LEU A 37 -8.85 4.84 -5.44
C LEU A 37 -7.54 4.05 -5.60
N LEU A 38 -6.44 4.57 -5.06
CA LEU A 38 -5.14 3.88 -5.08
C LEU A 38 -5.22 2.55 -4.35
N TYR A 39 -5.81 2.54 -3.16
CA TYR A 39 -5.82 1.36 -2.31
C TYR A 39 -6.79 0.28 -2.81
N GLU A 40 -7.94 0.67 -3.34
CA GLU A 40 -8.98 -0.27 -3.77
C GLU A 40 -8.70 -0.85 -5.17
N TYR A 41 -8.14 -0.05 -6.09
CA TYR A 41 -7.93 -0.46 -7.49
C TYR A 41 -6.47 -0.73 -7.86
N VAL A 42 -5.50 0.07 -7.41
CA VAL A 42 -4.10 -0.10 -7.83
C VAL A 42 -3.43 -1.26 -7.10
N LEU A 43 -3.74 -1.42 -5.81
CA LEU A 43 -3.23 -2.49 -4.97
C LEU A 43 -3.51 -3.91 -5.52
N PRO A 44 -4.76 -4.29 -5.91
CA PRO A 44 -5.02 -5.61 -6.46
C PRO A 44 -4.39 -5.81 -7.84
N ILE A 45 -4.27 -4.75 -8.65
CA ILE A 45 -3.59 -4.82 -9.95
C ILE A 45 -2.11 -5.17 -9.75
N ILE A 46 -1.43 -4.49 -8.82
CA ILE A 46 -0.03 -4.79 -8.48
C ILE A 46 0.11 -6.24 -7.99
N VAL A 47 -0.80 -6.68 -7.11
CA VAL A 47 -0.78 -8.05 -6.59
C VAL A 47 -0.98 -9.08 -7.70
N LEU A 48 -1.95 -8.90 -8.59
CA LEU A 48 -2.21 -9.82 -9.69
C LEU A 48 -1.04 -9.88 -10.67
N VAL A 49 -0.53 -8.72 -11.10
CA VAL A 49 0.61 -8.64 -12.03
C VAL A 49 1.85 -9.27 -11.39
N GLY A 50 2.13 -8.97 -10.14
CA GLY A 50 3.26 -9.53 -9.40
C GLY A 50 3.14 -11.03 -9.19
N LEU A 51 1.96 -11.55 -8.84
CA LEU A 51 1.74 -12.99 -8.67
C LEU A 51 1.94 -13.73 -9.99
N VAL A 52 1.36 -13.23 -11.09
CA VAL A 52 1.53 -13.84 -12.41
C VAL A 52 3.00 -13.81 -12.84
N GLY A 53 3.69 -12.67 -12.71
CA GLY A 53 5.10 -12.53 -13.08
C GLY A 53 6.03 -13.45 -12.27
N ASN A 54 5.84 -13.49 -10.95
CA ASN A 54 6.70 -14.29 -10.08
C ASN A 54 6.43 -15.79 -10.24
N LEU A 55 5.15 -16.20 -10.33
CA LEU A 55 4.80 -17.61 -10.53
C LEU A 55 5.24 -18.14 -11.89
N THR A 56 5.09 -17.36 -12.96
CA THR A 56 5.56 -17.75 -14.30
C THR A 56 7.07 -17.90 -14.33
N SER A 57 7.81 -17.01 -13.66
CA SER A 57 9.28 -17.09 -13.55
C SER A 57 9.73 -18.33 -12.79
N ILE A 58 9.11 -18.62 -11.63
CA ILE A 58 9.37 -19.84 -10.87
C ILE A 58 9.06 -21.09 -11.71
N TYR A 59 7.91 -21.09 -12.39
CA TYR A 59 7.49 -22.19 -13.25
C TYR A 59 8.49 -22.44 -14.38
N LEU A 60 8.97 -21.37 -15.03
CA LEU A 60 9.93 -21.46 -16.12
C LEU A 60 11.29 -22.02 -15.65
N ILE A 61 11.76 -21.57 -14.48
CA ILE A 61 12.97 -22.12 -13.82
C ILE A 61 12.77 -23.60 -13.46
N LEU A 62 11.58 -23.99 -13.00
CA LEU A 62 11.28 -25.38 -12.66
C LEU A 62 11.19 -26.29 -13.89
N VAL A 63 10.65 -25.82 -15.01
CA VAL A 63 10.56 -26.58 -16.25
C VAL A 63 11.95 -26.78 -16.86
N ASP A 64 12.80 -25.75 -16.85
CA ASP A 64 14.14 -25.85 -17.39
C ASP A 64 15.10 -26.60 -16.43
N LYS A 65 15.49 -27.82 -16.80
CA LYS A 65 16.45 -28.64 -16.04
C LYS A 65 17.90 -28.13 -16.11
N GLN A 66 18.26 -27.35 -17.13
CA GLN A 66 19.60 -26.80 -17.30
C GLN A 66 19.83 -25.62 -16.36
N MET A 67 18.82 -24.74 -16.23
CA MET A 67 18.90 -23.56 -15.38
C MET A 67 18.96 -23.90 -13.89
N ARG A 68 18.31 -24.98 -13.43
CA ARG A 68 18.35 -25.42 -12.02
C ARG A 68 19.73 -25.81 -11.48
N LYS A 69 20.70 -26.08 -12.35
CA LYS A 69 22.06 -26.44 -11.91
C LYS A 69 22.91 -25.22 -11.57
N VAL A 70 22.48 -24.03 -12.00
CA VAL A 70 23.17 -22.77 -11.70
C VAL A 70 22.70 -22.29 -10.33
N SER A 71 23.63 -22.17 -9.38
CA SER A 71 23.32 -21.71 -8.01
C SER A 71 22.54 -20.37 -8.00
N SER A 72 22.83 -19.50 -8.97
CA SER A 72 22.11 -18.22 -9.16
C SER A 72 20.63 -18.40 -9.48
N SER A 73 20.22 -19.43 -10.22
CA SER A 73 18.80 -19.66 -10.54
C SER A 73 18.01 -20.19 -9.35
N VAL A 74 18.66 -20.96 -8.46
CA VAL A 74 18.04 -21.40 -7.19
C VAL A 74 17.85 -20.22 -6.25
N PHE A 75 18.84 -19.33 -6.18
CA PHE A 75 18.73 -18.07 -5.45
C PHE A 75 17.61 -17.17 -6.02
N LEU A 76 17.53 -17.02 -7.34
CA LEU A 76 16.43 -16.28 -7.97
C LEU A 76 15.06 -16.90 -7.63
N MET A 77 14.96 -18.23 -7.55
CA MET A 77 13.72 -18.90 -7.17
C MET A 77 13.32 -18.59 -5.71
N SER A 78 14.27 -18.50 -4.77
CA SER A 78 13.95 -18.10 -3.38
C SER A 78 13.50 -16.66 -3.29
N VAL A 79 14.13 -15.74 -4.04
CA VAL A 79 13.72 -14.33 -4.11
C VAL A 79 12.30 -14.21 -4.70
N LEU A 80 12.03 -14.89 -5.82
CA LEU A 80 10.69 -14.91 -6.44
C LEU A 80 9.63 -15.48 -5.49
N ALA A 81 9.97 -16.51 -4.70
CA ALA A 81 9.09 -17.06 -3.70
C ALA A 81 8.84 -16.09 -2.54
N ALA A 82 9.87 -15.37 -2.07
CA ALA A 82 9.73 -14.34 -1.07
C ALA A 82 8.83 -13.20 -1.55
N ASP A 83 8.99 -12.76 -2.80
CA ASP A 83 8.14 -11.74 -3.41
C ASP A 83 6.68 -12.21 -3.50
N THR A 84 6.41 -13.47 -3.88
CA THR A 84 5.04 -14.00 -3.82
C THR A 84 4.45 -13.98 -2.42
N GLY A 85 5.26 -14.27 -1.40
CA GLY A 85 4.86 -14.17 0.00
C GLY A 85 4.50 -12.74 0.43
N MET A 86 5.32 -11.76 0.03
CA MET A 86 5.04 -10.33 0.25
C MET A 86 3.75 -9.88 -0.43
N LEU A 87 3.49 -10.34 -1.66
CA LEU A 87 2.26 -10.04 -2.38
C LEU A 87 1.03 -10.66 -1.72
N VAL A 88 1.15 -11.84 -1.10
CA VAL A 88 0.07 -12.44 -0.30
C VAL A 88 -0.19 -11.62 0.96
N SER A 89 0.85 -11.16 1.66
CA SER A 89 0.71 -10.23 2.79
C SER A 89 -0.01 -8.94 2.38
N LEU A 90 0.29 -8.42 1.20
CA LEU A 90 -0.36 -7.25 0.62
C LEU A 90 -1.82 -7.52 0.19
N LEU A 91 -2.12 -8.74 -0.26
CA LEU A 91 -3.49 -9.18 -0.55
C LEU A 91 -4.36 -9.20 0.71
N LEU A 92 -3.83 -9.66 1.86
CA LEU A 92 -4.56 -9.63 3.14
C LEU A 92 -4.94 -8.21 3.55
N VAL A 93 -4.05 -7.26 3.26
CA VAL A 93 -4.26 -5.83 3.47
C VAL A 93 -5.32 -5.27 2.51
N TRP A 94 -5.33 -5.72 1.26
CA TRP A 94 -6.39 -5.35 0.31
C TRP A 94 -7.76 -5.92 0.69
N ILE A 95 -7.85 -7.16 1.19
CA ILE A 95 -9.12 -7.78 1.58
C ILE A 95 -9.84 -6.97 2.67
N GLU A 96 -9.10 -6.24 3.51
CA GLU A 96 -9.66 -5.30 4.48
C GLU A 96 -10.43 -4.15 3.81
N SER A 97 -9.97 -3.69 2.64
CA SER A 97 -10.69 -2.67 1.86
C SER A 97 -12.04 -3.14 1.32
N LEU A 98 -12.21 -4.46 1.11
CA LEU A 98 -13.49 -5.07 0.73
C LEU A 98 -14.47 -5.21 1.90
N GLY A 99 -14.10 -4.79 3.11
CA GLY A 99 -14.95 -4.84 4.30
C GLY A 99 -14.79 -6.09 5.17
N TYR A 100 -13.79 -6.93 4.91
CA TYR A 100 -13.46 -8.07 5.77
C TYR A 100 -12.34 -7.71 6.74
N PRO A 101 -12.60 -7.52 8.05
CA PRO A 101 -11.59 -7.06 9.01
C PRO A 101 -10.63 -8.18 9.45
N LEU A 102 -9.99 -8.86 8.50
CA LEU A 102 -9.04 -9.94 8.77
C LEU A 102 -7.81 -9.45 9.52
N ASN A 103 -7.31 -8.25 9.20
CA ASN A 103 -6.16 -7.67 9.90
C ASN A 103 -6.49 -7.17 11.31
N HIS A 104 -7.77 -6.98 11.63
CA HIS A 104 -8.16 -6.61 12.99
C HIS A 104 -8.06 -7.80 13.95
N LEU A 105 -7.99 -9.04 13.43
CA LEU A 105 -7.67 -10.19 14.26
C LEU A 105 -6.21 -10.10 14.73
N PRO A 106 -5.95 -10.12 16.05
CA PRO A 106 -4.61 -9.93 16.60
C PRO A 106 -3.63 -11.02 16.13
N THR A 107 -4.12 -12.23 15.85
CA THR A 107 -3.32 -13.34 15.32
C THR A 107 -2.86 -13.06 13.88
N VAL A 108 -3.77 -12.62 13.02
CA VAL A 108 -3.49 -12.38 11.59
C VAL A 108 -2.52 -11.22 11.43
N CYS A 109 -2.73 -10.11 12.15
CA CYS A 109 -1.84 -8.96 12.13
C CYS A 109 -0.39 -9.33 12.52
N ARG A 110 -0.21 -10.06 13.63
CA ARG A 110 1.12 -10.47 14.10
C ARG A 110 1.81 -11.39 13.08
N ILE A 111 1.08 -12.33 12.50
CA ILE A 111 1.60 -13.23 11.47
C ILE A 111 1.98 -12.44 10.21
N ASN A 112 1.12 -11.54 9.75
CA ASN A 112 1.34 -10.75 8.55
C ASN A 112 2.60 -9.88 8.66
N VAL A 113 2.75 -9.18 9.79
CA VAL A 113 3.94 -8.37 10.08
C VAL A 113 5.19 -9.24 10.11
N TYR A 114 5.15 -10.38 10.82
CA TYR A 114 6.27 -11.31 10.89
C TYR A 114 6.68 -11.84 9.51
N LEU A 115 5.71 -12.30 8.71
CA LEU A 115 5.95 -12.79 7.35
C LEU A 115 6.57 -11.71 6.46
N THR A 116 6.11 -10.46 6.58
CA THR A 116 6.66 -9.34 5.82
C THR A 116 8.14 -9.10 6.14
N TYR A 117 8.54 -9.22 7.41
CA TYR A 117 9.96 -9.15 7.79
C TYR A 117 10.77 -10.33 7.27
N VAL A 118 10.22 -11.55 7.36
CA VAL A 118 10.88 -12.76 6.88
C VAL A 118 11.10 -12.68 5.37
N PHE A 119 10.07 -12.41 4.59
CA PHE A 119 10.20 -12.31 3.14
C PHE A 119 11.06 -11.12 2.71
N GLY A 120 11.01 -9.99 3.43
CA GLY A 120 11.93 -8.87 3.20
C GLY A 120 13.39 -9.28 3.39
N PHE A 121 13.68 -10.12 4.39
CA PHE A 121 15.03 -10.66 4.58
C PHE A 121 15.43 -11.64 3.47
N LEU A 122 14.55 -12.58 3.11
CA LEU A 122 14.80 -13.57 2.03
C LEU A 122 14.93 -12.95 0.63
N SER A 123 14.41 -11.74 0.42
CA SER A 123 14.60 -11.01 -0.84
C SER A 123 16.02 -10.42 -0.96
N ILE A 124 16.69 -10.17 0.17
CA ILE A 124 18.03 -9.57 0.23
C ILE A 124 19.13 -10.64 0.30
N TRP A 125 18.87 -11.72 1.05
CA TRP A 125 19.83 -12.77 1.42
C TRP A 125 19.54 -14.12 0.80
#